data_AF-A0AAN7BGR9-F1
#
_entry.id   AF-A0AAN7BGR9-F1
#
_cell.length_a   1.000
_cell.length_b   1.000
_cell.length_c   1.000
_cell.angle_alpha   90.00
_cell.angle_beta   90.00
_cell.angle_gamma   90.00
#
_symmetry.space_group_name_H-M   'P 1'
#
loop_
_entity.id
_entity.type
_entity.pdbx_description
1 polymer ?
#
loop_
_entity_poly.entity_id
_entity_poly.type
_entity_poly.pdbx_seq_one_letter_code
_entity_poly.pdbx_strand_id
1 'polypeptide(L)' 'MKYSFQFILFSMLRLVAGLAIPSPWSASPATVTSFYPVTSACHSILTSCRVDSDCCSGLLCRSYDGEYICTPGG' A
#
# COMPACT_ATOMS: atom_id res chain seq x y z
N MET A 1 -38.40 36.31 30.49
CA MET A 1 -38.58 35.61 29.19
C MET A 1 -37.56 36.09 28.15
N LYS A 2 -36.25 36.00 28.43
CA LYS A 2 -35.17 36.48 27.52
C LYS A 2 -34.20 35.35 27.12
N TYR A 3 -34.08 34.32 27.96
CA TYR A 3 -33.24 33.14 27.72
C TYR A 3 -33.83 32.10 26.76
N SER A 4 -35.15 32.14 26.52
CA SER A 4 -35.82 31.14 25.66
C SER A 4 -35.54 31.36 24.17
N PHE A 5 -35.34 32.61 23.73
CA PHE A 5 -35.09 32.94 22.33
C PHE A 5 -33.68 32.55 21.89
N GLN A 6 -32.70 32.66 22.79
CA GLN A 6 -31.30 32.36 22.50
C GLN A 6 -31.07 30.85 22.35
N PHE A 7 -31.76 30.02 23.14
CA PHE A 7 -31.70 28.56 23.00
C PHE A 7 -32.26 28.05 21.66
N ILE A 8 -33.35 28.66 21.17
CA ILE A 8 -33.96 28.26 19.89
C ILE A 8 -33.05 28.62 18.71
N LEU A 9 -32.40 29.80 18.76
CA LEU A 9 -31.47 30.25 17.71
C LEU A 9 -30.24 29.32 17.58
N PHE A 10 -29.68 28.87 18.72
CA PHE A 10 -28.55 27.93 18.70
C PHE A 10 -28.93 26.54 18.19
N SER A 11 -30.16 26.08 18.45
CA SER A 11 -30.63 24.77 18.00
C SER A 11 -30.80 24.70 16.47
N MET A 12 -31.32 25.77 15.85
CA MET A 12 -31.49 25.84 14.40
C MET A 12 -30.15 25.95 13.63
N LEU A 13 -29.14 26.60 14.22
CA LEU A 13 -27.81 26.73 13.59
C LEU A 13 -27.04 25.40 13.51
N ARG A 14 -27.32 24.46 14.42
CA ARG A 14 -26.72 23.12 14.41
C ARG A 14 -27.36 22.20 13.38
N LEU A 15 -28.61 22.43 13.00
CA LEU A 15 -29.34 21.59 12.05
C LEU A 15 -28.91 21.81 10.59
N VAL A 16 -28.49 23.04 10.23
CA VAL A 16 -28.10 23.40 8.85
C VAL A 16 -26.69 22.89 8.49
N ALA A 17 -25.81 22.68 9.48
CA ALA A 17 -24.46 22.14 9.24
C ALA A 17 -24.44 20.62 8.98
N GLY A 18 -25.57 19.91 9.14
CA GLY A 18 -25.65 18.46 9.00
C GLY A 18 -25.98 17.94 7.60
N LEU A 19 -26.39 18.80 6.65
CA LEU A 19 -26.91 18.35 5.34
C LEU A 19 -25.97 18.57 4.14
N ALA A 20 -24.71 18.95 4.37
CA ALA A 20 -23.74 19.14 3.30
C ALA A 20 -22.41 18.42 3.58
N ILE A 21 -22.46 17.10 3.77
CA ILE A 21 -21.27 16.25 3.59
C ILE A 21 -21.67 15.07 2.70
N PRO A 22 -21.58 15.20 1.36
CA PRO A 22 -21.33 14.03 0.54
C PRO A 22 -19.92 13.53 0.88
N SER A 23 -19.88 12.53 1.76
CA SER A 23 -18.90 11.43 1.77
C SER A 23 -17.73 11.56 0.79
N PRO A 24 -16.49 11.84 1.23
CA PRO A 24 -15.31 11.68 0.37
C PRO A 24 -14.94 10.20 0.13
N TRP A 25 -15.71 9.24 0.64
CA TRP A 25 -15.45 7.81 0.43
C TRP A 25 -16.15 7.26 -0.82
N SER A 26 -16.15 8.03 -1.90
CA SER A 26 -16.09 7.45 -3.24
C SER A 26 -14.62 7.26 -3.65
N ALA A 27 -13.80 6.76 -2.71
CA ALA A 27 -12.69 5.93 -3.11
C ALA A 27 -13.33 4.59 -3.47
N SER A 28 -13.74 4.48 -4.75
CA SER A 28 -13.69 3.19 -5.41
C SER A 28 -12.36 2.58 -4.98
N PRO A 29 -12.31 1.41 -4.32
CA PRO A 29 -11.02 0.79 -4.04
C PRO A 29 -10.39 0.68 -5.41
N ALA A 30 -9.33 1.47 -5.65
CA ALA A 30 -8.51 1.35 -6.83
C ALA A 30 -8.35 -0.15 -7.01
N THR A 31 -8.96 -0.70 -8.07
CA THR A 31 -8.92 -2.12 -8.40
C THR A 31 -7.50 -2.51 -8.13
N VAL A 32 -7.31 -3.26 -7.04
CA VAL A 32 -6.00 -3.55 -6.49
C VAL A 32 -5.19 -3.96 -7.68
N THR A 33 -4.23 -3.09 -8.03
CA THR A 33 -3.33 -3.27 -9.15
C THR A 33 -2.97 -4.72 -9.11
N SER A 34 -3.42 -5.44 -10.15
CA SER A 34 -3.32 -6.88 -10.25
C SER A 34 -2.07 -7.32 -9.52
N PHE A 35 -2.23 -7.96 -8.35
CA PHE A 35 -1.21 -8.88 -7.89
C PHE A 35 -1.26 -10.02 -8.90
N TYR A 36 -0.80 -9.75 -10.13
CA TYR A 36 0.03 -10.71 -10.78
C TYR A 36 1.00 -11.10 -9.67
N PRO A 37 1.09 -12.38 -9.25
CA PRO A 37 2.40 -12.80 -8.83
C PRO A 37 3.29 -12.27 -9.94
N VAL A 38 4.18 -11.32 -9.62
CA VAL A 38 5.36 -11.15 -10.46
C VAL A 38 5.82 -12.59 -10.53
N THR A 39 5.60 -13.24 -11.66
CA THR A 39 6.21 -14.51 -12.00
C THR A 39 7.65 -14.18 -11.74
N SER A 40 8.16 -14.59 -10.58
CA SER A 40 9.34 -14.01 -9.96
C SER A 40 10.40 -14.17 -11.01
N ALA A 41 10.67 -13.09 -11.73
CA ALA A 41 11.64 -13.12 -12.79
C ALA A 41 12.91 -13.34 -12.01
N CYS A 42 13.38 -14.57 -12.05
CA CYS A 42 14.50 -15.02 -11.26
C CYS A 42 15.66 -14.04 -11.47
N HIS A 43 16.46 -13.83 -10.44
CA HIS A 43 17.57 -12.92 -10.49
C HIS A 43 18.67 -13.47 -11.40
N SER A 44 19.16 -12.60 -12.27
CA SER A 44 20.29 -12.86 -13.15
C SER A 44 21.61 -12.94 -12.38
N ILE A 45 22.68 -13.36 -13.05
CA ILE A 45 24.03 -13.41 -12.48
C ILE A 45 24.45 -12.04 -11.93
N LEU A 46 25.21 -12.04 -10.83
CA LEU A 46 25.70 -10.85 -10.11
C LEU A 46 24.59 -9.92 -9.59
N THR A 47 23.36 -10.41 -9.50
CA THR A 47 22.25 -9.68 -8.88
C THR A 47 22.10 -10.11 -7.43
N SER A 48 21.68 -9.20 -6.56
CA SER A 48 21.47 -9.51 -5.14
C SER A 48 20.36 -10.56 -4.96
N CYS A 49 20.53 -11.42 -3.97
CA CYS A 49 19.63 -12.53 -3.67
C CYS A 49 19.56 -12.78 -2.16
N ARG A 50 18.54 -13.52 -1.72
CA ARG A 50 18.42 -13.97 -0.32
C ARG A 50 18.47 -15.47 -0.21
N VAL A 51 17.88 -16.16 -1.18
CA VAL A 51 17.82 -17.63 -1.24
C VAL A 51 18.09 -18.12 -2.66
N ASP A 52 18.49 -19.39 -2.79
CA ASP A 52 18.81 -19.99 -4.10
C ASP A 52 17.63 -19.93 -5.08
N SER A 53 16.39 -20.06 -4.59
CA SER A 53 15.18 -19.98 -5.43
C SER A 53 14.90 -18.59 -5.99
N ASP A 54 15.58 -17.56 -5.48
CA ASP A 54 15.49 -16.21 -6.06
C ASP A 54 16.29 -16.14 -7.36
N CYS A 55 17.33 -16.95 -7.52
CA CYS A 55 18.22 -16.93 -8.68
C CYS A 55 17.69 -17.80 -9.83
N CYS A 56 18.05 -17.44 -11.07
CA CYS A 56 17.64 -18.24 -12.23
C CYS A 56 18.27 -19.63 -12.25
N SER A 57 17.65 -20.55 -13.00
CA SER A 57 18.15 -21.92 -13.16
C SER A 57 19.65 -21.95 -13.49
N GLY A 58 20.41 -22.74 -12.73
CA GLY A 58 21.87 -22.82 -12.85
C GLY A 58 22.65 -21.79 -12.03
N LEU A 59 21.97 -20.94 -11.26
CA LEU A 59 22.57 -19.99 -10.33
C LEU A 59 22.28 -20.37 -8.88
N LEU A 60 23.20 -20.02 -7.99
CA LEU A 60 23.11 -20.18 -6.54
C LEU A 60 23.34 -18.85 -5.84
N CYS A 61 22.66 -18.63 -4.72
CA CYS A 61 22.80 -17.45 -3.91
C CYS A 61 24.00 -17.59 -2.96
N ARG A 62 25.09 -16.88 -3.24
CA ARG A 62 26.35 -17.00 -2.49
C ARG A 62 26.82 -15.64 -2.00
N SER A 63 27.54 -15.64 -0.88
CA SER A 63 28.17 -14.42 -0.38
C SER A 63 29.44 -14.11 -1.18
N TYR A 64 29.50 -12.90 -1.71
CA TYR A 64 30.64 -12.33 -2.42
C TYR A 64 30.91 -10.93 -1.86
N ASP A 65 32.10 -10.72 -1.29
CA ASP A 65 32.51 -9.45 -0.68
C ASP A 65 31.54 -8.89 0.40
N GLY A 66 30.84 -9.78 1.10
CA GLY A 66 29.88 -9.42 2.14
C GLY A 66 28.43 -9.20 1.65
N GLU A 67 28.17 -9.33 0.34
CA GLU A 67 26.82 -9.28 -0.24
C GLU A 67 26.40 -10.65 -0.78
N TYR A 68 25.12 -11.01 -0.67
CA TYR A 68 24.60 -12.23 -1.28
C TYR A 68 24.16 -11.95 -2.72
N ILE A 69 24.82 -12.60 -3.67
CA ILE A 69 24.56 -12.45 -5.10
C ILE A 69 24.40 -13.79 -5.81
N CYS A 70 23.68 -13.80 -6.92
CA CYS A 70 23.50 -14.97 -7.77
C CYS A 70 24.79 -15.26 -8.56
N THR A 71 25.34 -16.45 -8.36
CA THR A 71 26.59 -16.93 -8.99
C THR A 71 26.36 -18.28 -9.68
N PRO A 72 27.14 -18.65 -10.71
CA PRO A 72 27.00 -19.94 -11.37
C PRO A 72 27.19 -21.11 -10.40
N GLY A 73 26.22 -22.02 -10.34
CA GLY A 73 26.37 -23.32 -9.69
C GLY A 73 27.14 -24.23 -10.64
N GLY A 74 28.43 -24.47 -10.34
CA GLY A 74 29.31 -25.30 -11.17
C GLY A 74 28.83 -26.74 -11.37
#